data_AF-A0A2M9G8M3-F1
#
_entry.id   AF-A0A2M9G8M3-F1
#
_cell.length_a   1.000
_cell.length_b   1.000
_cell.length_c   1.000
_cell.angle_alpha   90.00
_cell.angle_beta   90.00
_cell.angle_gamma   90.00
#
_symmetry.space_group_name_H-M   'P 1'
#
loop_
_entity.id
_entity.type
_entity.pdbx_description
1 polymer ?
#
loop_
_entity_poly.entity_id
_entity_poly.type
_entity_poly.pdbx_seq_one_letter_code
_entity_poly.pdbx_strand_id
1 'polypeptide(L)'
;MKTTNIPTVASTAGALNYHAMRSAMGQTSYTTDQAAKHLTRRGLKWRDKDNDGKVDLSYTLDARFTSDQKARIRESLKSWAEVTNVTFKENAQGRDGSLNISAIPGFGGGVASLPTGNSVGSVNIGTGGADGKLEHGTQFDLVAVHELGHALGLEHPHGAGPSYQEDSTAYTAMSYRNASFGDHPYNGKKIAAPMLHDIAAVQRLYGANTDTRKTNTIYGFNSNTGRDFYSLESAKDKPIFNVWDSGGIDTLDFSGFRQNQKINLNTESFSDVGGMNNNVSIAKGVTVENAVGGSGDDTLIGNEVGNRLKGGNGADTLEGGGGADVFVFEGVADSTPESPDQILDFVSGTDKIGLYELLNRAALKHLYVVDSFTGRAGDAVLSYNESTAEGSLSIDMTGNGKPDFQVKSKGKIHYMDLLVTPEPTIPIEPTPTSTKGTPTATDPTPPSTSDTPRTKREGDTKDARDGKTHTYNSASESNCRKFDTLDDFISGKDKLDISNMAAKSGVTLTQVERFSGRAGEVYIRKSYEDDRYWVAVDLDGDQYTDFLVNSPKVIRAGDIVGMKLNSAYYRSLSSRT
;
A
#
# COMPACT_ATOMS: atom_id res chain seq x y z
N MET A 1 14.22 20.96 65.82
CA MET A 1 13.46 21.51 64.67
C MET A 1 14.44 21.83 63.56
N LYS A 2 14.53 20.94 62.57
CA LYS A 2 15.28 21.15 61.32
C LYS A 2 14.24 21.19 60.21
N THR A 3 14.24 22.26 59.43
CA THR A 3 13.32 22.50 58.32
C THR A 3 13.75 21.69 57.10
N THR A 4 12.78 20.97 56.52
CA THR A 4 12.92 20.13 55.33
C THR A 4 12.70 20.95 54.05
N ASN A 5 13.66 20.84 53.13
CA ASN A 5 13.54 21.31 51.75
C ASN A 5 12.70 20.33 50.92
N ILE A 6 11.76 20.87 50.14
CA ILE A 6 11.01 20.15 49.11
C ILE A 6 11.68 20.47 47.75
N PRO A 7 12.07 19.49 46.92
CA PRO A 7 12.60 19.75 45.59
C PRO A 7 11.48 20.00 44.57
N THR A 8 11.61 21.11 43.84
CA THR A 8 10.83 21.45 42.65
C THR A 8 11.23 20.56 41.46
N VAL A 9 10.23 19.96 40.82
CA VAL A 9 10.37 19.22 39.56
C VAL A 9 10.65 20.21 38.43
N ALA A 10 11.83 20.10 37.80
CA ALA A 10 12.17 20.85 36.60
C ALA A 10 11.54 20.18 35.37
N SER A 11 10.62 20.88 34.70
CA SER A 11 10.16 20.53 33.36
C SER A 11 11.24 20.89 32.35
N THR A 12 11.98 19.92 31.85
CA THR A 12 12.81 20.08 30.65
C THR A 12 11.93 20.01 29.42
N ALA A 13 11.25 21.11 29.11
CA ALA A 13 10.83 21.39 27.76
C ALA A 13 12.09 21.64 26.93
N GLY A 14 12.49 20.63 26.13
CA GLY A 14 13.54 20.79 25.13
C GLY A 14 13.17 21.94 24.19
N ALA A 15 14.13 22.82 23.94
CA ALA A 15 13.97 24.02 23.14
C ALA A 15 13.61 23.66 21.69
N LEU A 16 12.31 23.52 21.42
CA LEU A 16 11.77 23.59 20.08
C LEU A 16 12.11 24.97 19.50
N ASN A 17 12.75 24.94 18.33
CA ASN A 17 13.23 26.10 17.60
C ASN A 17 12.07 27.09 17.34
N TYR A 18 11.96 28.13 18.17
CA TYR A 18 10.86 29.11 18.18
C TYR A 18 10.71 29.86 16.84
N HIS A 19 11.74 29.84 15.99
CA HIS A 19 11.71 30.37 14.61
C HIS A 19 11.07 29.43 13.59
N ALA A 20 11.19 28.10 13.74
CA ALA A 20 10.58 27.13 12.83
C ALA A 20 9.05 27.09 13.03
N MET A 21 8.59 27.14 14.29
CA MET A 21 7.16 27.22 14.61
C MET A 21 6.49 28.50 14.07
N ARG A 22 7.17 29.65 14.12
CA ARG A 22 6.66 30.91 13.55
C ARG A 22 6.56 30.90 12.01
N SER A 23 7.42 30.15 11.31
CA SER A 23 7.34 30.01 9.86
C SER A 23 6.27 29.02 9.41
N ALA A 24 6.00 27.98 10.20
CA ALA A 24 4.96 26.98 9.91
C ALA A 24 3.53 27.51 10.17
N MET A 25 3.34 28.35 11.20
CA MET A 25 2.03 28.93 11.57
C MET A 25 1.45 29.93 10.53
N GLY A 26 2.15 30.21 9.43
CA GLY A 26 1.68 31.12 8.36
C GLY A 26 1.68 30.52 6.95
N GLN A 27 2.09 29.26 6.78
CA GLN A 27 2.10 28.59 5.47
C GLN A 27 0.89 27.67 5.35
N THR A 28 0.24 27.67 4.19
CA THR A 28 -0.86 26.75 3.88
C THR A 28 -0.31 25.34 3.74
N SER A 29 -0.98 24.34 4.32
CA SER A 29 -0.67 22.92 4.06
C SER A 29 -1.22 22.54 2.69
N TYR A 30 -0.43 21.82 1.90
CA TYR A 30 -0.79 21.33 0.58
C TYR A 30 -1.04 19.82 0.64
N THR A 31 -2.15 19.39 0.02
CA THR A 31 -2.31 17.98 -0.34
C THR A 31 -1.28 17.57 -1.38
N THR A 32 -1.05 16.26 -1.51
CA THR A 32 -0.14 15.71 -2.53
C THR A 32 -0.52 16.17 -3.95
N ASP A 33 -1.81 16.28 -4.29
CA ASP A 33 -2.24 16.82 -5.58
C ASP A 33 -1.93 18.31 -5.75
N GLN A 34 -2.08 19.11 -4.69
CA GLN A 34 -1.74 20.55 -4.73
C GLN A 34 -0.24 20.73 -4.90
N ALA A 35 0.57 19.98 -4.15
CA ALA A 35 2.02 19.97 -4.30
C ALA A 35 2.46 19.47 -5.68
N ALA A 36 1.88 18.38 -6.19
CA ALA A 36 2.16 17.86 -7.53
C ALA A 36 1.84 18.87 -8.63
N LYS A 37 0.70 19.57 -8.54
CA LYS A 37 0.35 20.67 -9.45
C LYS A 37 1.33 21.83 -9.37
N HIS A 38 1.83 22.13 -8.17
CA HIS A 38 2.79 23.21 -7.94
C HIS A 38 4.19 22.89 -8.46
N LEU A 39 4.66 21.65 -8.27
CA LEU A 39 5.92 21.13 -8.83
C LEU A 39 5.87 21.05 -10.37
N THR A 40 4.68 20.91 -10.95
CA THR A 40 4.45 20.82 -12.41
C THR A 40 3.77 22.05 -12.99
N ARG A 41 3.83 23.19 -12.32
CA ARG A 41 3.03 24.41 -12.62
C ARG A 41 3.17 24.92 -14.05
N ARG A 42 4.34 24.74 -14.70
CA ARG A 42 4.54 25.13 -16.11
C ARG A 42 4.14 24.05 -17.12
N GLY A 43 3.83 22.83 -16.67
CA GLY A 43 3.42 21.72 -17.53
C GLY A 43 4.46 21.30 -18.56
N LEU A 44 5.73 21.59 -18.31
CA LEU A 44 6.83 21.25 -19.21
C LEU A 44 7.11 19.75 -19.13
N LYS A 45 7.06 19.07 -20.27
CA LYS A 45 7.35 17.64 -20.36
C LYS A 45 7.94 17.25 -21.71
N TRP A 46 8.60 16.11 -21.75
CA TRP A 46 8.94 15.43 -22.99
C TRP A 46 7.67 14.95 -23.69
N ARG A 47 7.74 14.83 -25.01
CA ARG A 47 6.62 14.35 -25.83
C ARG A 47 6.92 12.94 -26.29
N ASP A 48 5.94 12.07 -26.14
CA ASP A 48 5.83 10.82 -26.87
C ASP A 48 5.73 11.16 -28.37
N LYS A 49 6.79 10.88 -29.15
CA LYS A 49 6.86 11.25 -30.57
C LYS A 49 6.28 10.18 -31.48
N ASP A 50 6.33 8.91 -31.08
CA ASP A 50 5.82 7.79 -31.86
C ASP A 50 4.39 7.35 -31.45
N ASN A 51 3.85 7.96 -30.39
CA ASN A 51 2.50 7.75 -29.84
C ASN A 51 2.28 6.33 -29.32
N ASP A 52 3.31 5.72 -28.73
CA ASP A 52 3.22 4.38 -28.12
C ASP A 52 2.69 4.40 -26.68
N GLY A 53 2.42 5.58 -26.12
CA GLY A 53 1.92 5.79 -24.77
C GLY A 53 3.03 5.87 -23.72
N LYS A 54 4.30 5.86 -24.12
CA LYS A 54 5.48 6.00 -23.26
C LYS A 54 6.34 7.16 -23.75
N VAL A 55 7.31 7.55 -22.92
CA VAL A 55 8.37 8.46 -23.34
C VAL A 55 9.69 7.76 -23.17
N ASP A 56 10.36 7.49 -24.28
CA ASP A 56 11.68 6.90 -24.28
C ASP A 56 12.76 7.98 -24.37
N LEU A 57 13.62 8.05 -23.35
CA LEU A 57 14.74 8.97 -23.32
C LEU A 57 16.05 8.21 -23.51
N SER A 58 16.88 8.66 -24.45
CA SER A 58 18.29 8.24 -24.44
C SER A 58 19.08 9.07 -23.44
N TYR A 59 20.18 8.53 -22.91
CA TYR A 59 21.10 9.32 -22.10
C TYR A 59 22.56 8.98 -22.36
N THR A 60 23.44 9.95 -22.13
CA THR A 60 24.90 9.77 -22.13
C THR A 60 25.46 10.09 -20.75
N LEU A 61 26.51 9.37 -20.34
CA LEU A 61 27.24 9.64 -19.10
C LEU A 61 28.64 10.14 -19.42
N ASP A 62 28.99 11.27 -18.84
CA ASP A 62 30.32 11.85 -18.94
C ASP A 62 31.42 10.88 -18.45
N ALA A 63 32.52 10.84 -19.20
CA ALA A 63 33.68 10.00 -18.90
C ALA A 63 34.34 10.35 -17.55
N ARG A 64 34.16 11.59 -17.07
CA ARG A 64 34.71 12.08 -15.80
C ARG A 64 34.07 11.45 -14.55
N PHE A 65 32.87 10.89 -14.66
CA PHE A 65 32.28 10.15 -13.54
C PHE A 65 33.05 8.85 -13.28
N THR A 66 33.25 8.53 -12.00
CA THR A 66 33.76 7.22 -11.57
C THR A 66 32.75 6.09 -11.88
N SER A 67 33.18 4.83 -11.79
CA SER A 67 32.29 3.68 -11.96
C SER A 67 31.09 3.74 -11.00
N ASP A 68 31.36 4.13 -9.76
CA ASP A 68 30.39 4.12 -8.67
C ASP A 68 29.40 5.27 -8.85
N GLN A 69 29.87 6.47 -9.23
CA GLN A 69 29.01 7.60 -9.60
C GLN A 69 28.09 7.23 -10.78
N LYS A 70 28.61 6.57 -11.82
CA LYS A 70 27.80 6.10 -12.94
C LYS A 70 26.76 5.05 -12.49
N ALA A 71 27.11 4.17 -11.55
CA ALA A 71 26.18 3.21 -10.98
C ALA A 71 25.04 3.92 -10.22
N ARG A 72 25.34 4.87 -9.34
CA ARG A 72 24.34 5.66 -8.60
C ARG A 72 23.41 6.48 -9.52
N ILE A 73 23.95 7.07 -10.59
CA ILE A 73 23.14 7.78 -11.61
C ILE A 73 22.17 6.81 -12.29
N ARG A 74 22.62 5.60 -12.64
CA ARG A 74 21.74 4.57 -13.23
C ARG A 74 20.65 4.12 -12.25
N GLU A 75 20.97 3.99 -10.96
CA GLU A 75 19.94 3.69 -9.95
C GLU A 75 18.91 4.81 -9.82
N SER A 76 19.34 6.08 -9.93
CA SER A 76 18.42 7.24 -9.94
C SER A 76 17.54 7.27 -11.18
N LEU A 77 18.06 6.95 -12.37
CA LEU A 77 17.27 6.83 -13.60
C LEU A 77 16.23 5.70 -13.48
N LYS A 78 16.63 4.56 -12.91
CA LYS A 78 15.72 3.43 -12.67
C LYS A 78 14.64 3.77 -11.65
N SER A 79 14.93 4.54 -10.60
CA SER A 79 13.90 4.90 -9.61
C SER A 79 12.85 5.84 -10.18
N TRP A 80 13.25 6.75 -11.08
CA TRP A 80 12.28 7.53 -11.87
C TRP A 80 11.46 6.64 -12.81
N ALA A 81 12.09 5.76 -13.59
CA ALA A 81 11.38 4.89 -14.54
C ALA A 81 10.40 3.92 -13.88
N GLU A 82 10.65 3.51 -12.64
CA GLU A 82 9.75 2.64 -11.90
C GLU A 82 8.41 3.29 -11.56
N VAL A 83 8.38 4.61 -11.41
CA VAL A 83 7.18 5.32 -10.92
C VAL A 83 6.41 5.99 -12.05
N THR A 84 6.91 5.94 -13.29
CA THR A 84 6.41 6.73 -14.42
C THR A 84 6.58 6.02 -15.76
N ASN A 85 5.76 6.36 -16.77
CA ASN A 85 5.90 5.78 -18.12
C ASN A 85 7.04 6.40 -18.94
N VAL A 86 8.15 6.77 -18.30
CA VAL A 86 9.38 7.24 -18.95
C VAL A 86 10.43 6.14 -18.85
N THR A 87 11.01 5.74 -19.97
CA THR A 87 12.12 4.78 -19.99
C THR A 87 13.44 5.48 -20.31
N PHE A 88 14.56 4.90 -19.83
CA PHE A 88 15.89 5.45 -20.06
C PHE A 88 16.81 4.40 -20.70
N LYS A 89 17.47 4.78 -21.81
CA LYS A 89 18.42 3.91 -22.50
C LYS A 89 19.75 4.59 -22.80
N GLU A 90 20.82 4.04 -22.24
CA GLU A 90 22.16 4.58 -22.44
C GLU A 90 22.60 4.49 -23.91
N ASN A 91 23.09 5.61 -24.46
CA ASN A 91 23.64 5.73 -25.81
C ASN A 91 22.69 5.25 -26.94
N ALA A 92 21.37 5.30 -26.73
CA ALA A 92 20.40 4.90 -27.74
C ALA A 92 20.12 6.00 -28.78
N GLN A 93 19.80 5.57 -29.99
CA GLN A 93 19.36 6.43 -31.10
C GLN A 93 17.84 6.30 -31.32
N GLY A 94 17.24 7.28 -32.01
CA GLY A 94 15.85 7.21 -32.45
C GLY A 94 14.80 7.24 -31.33
N ARG A 95 15.13 7.87 -30.18
CA ARG A 95 14.25 8.01 -29.02
C ARG A 95 13.52 9.37 -29.01
N ASP A 96 12.53 9.53 -28.14
CA ASP A 96 11.72 10.75 -28.05
C ASP A 96 12.53 11.99 -27.68
N GLY A 97 13.54 11.80 -26.84
CA GLY A 97 14.48 12.83 -26.45
C GLY A 97 15.80 12.23 -25.97
N SER A 98 16.76 13.10 -25.67
CA SER A 98 18.03 12.69 -25.07
C SER A 98 18.45 13.58 -23.90
N LEU A 99 19.15 12.97 -22.94
CA LEU A 99 19.75 13.65 -21.79
C LEU A 99 21.27 13.55 -21.85
N ASN A 100 21.95 14.69 -21.77
CA ASN A 100 23.40 14.75 -21.59
C ASN A 100 23.71 14.91 -20.11
N ILE A 101 24.18 13.84 -19.46
CA ILE A 101 24.49 13.83 -18.02
C ILE A 101 25.98 14.08 -17.82
N SER A 102 26.32 15.25 -17.30
CA SER A 102 27.67 15.78 -17.20
C SER A 102 28.15 15.95 -15.76
N ALA A 103 29.43 15.69 -15.51
CA ALA A 103 30.03 15.86 -14.19
C ALA A 103 30.42 17.32 -13.93
N ILE A 104 30.22 17.81 -12.70
CA ILE A 104 30.82 19.05 -12.20
C ILE A 104 31.82 18.69 -11.08
N PRO A 105 33.12 18.52 -11.40
CA PRO A 105 34.14 18.16 -10.41
C PRO A 105 34.21 19.13 -9.23
N GLY A 106 34.23 18.60 -8.01
CA GLY A 106 34.42 19.38 -6.78
C GLY A 106 33.20 20.19 -6.32
N PHE A 107 32.09 20.17 -7.05
CA PHE A 107 30.85 20.87 -6.67
C PHE A 107 29.87 19.90 -5.98
N GLY A 108 29.20 20.34 -4.91
CA GLY A 108 28.28 19.49 -4.12
C GLY A 108 26.79 19.59 -4.51
N GLY A 109 26.45 20.39 -5.53
CA GLY A 109 25.09 20.55 -6.06
C GLY A 109 24.99 20.16 -7.52
N GLY A 110 23.93 20.56 -8.20
CA GLY A 110 23.74 20.31 -9.63
C GLY A 110 22.95 21.42 -10.32
N VAL A 111 22.82 21.29 -11.64
CA VAL A 111 21.96 22.13 -12.48
C VAL A 111 21.46 21.33 -13.67
N ALA A 112 20.14 21.29 -13.88
CA ALA A 112 19.50 20.67 -15.03
C ALA A 112 18.51 21.60 -15.76
N SER A 113 18.27 21.30 -17.03
CA SER A 113 17.31 22.01 -17.88
C SER A 113 15.92 21.37 -17.79
N LEU A 114 14.87 22.20 -17.68
CA LEU A 114 13.48 21.75 -17.89
C LEU A 114 13.24 21.38 -19.38
N PRO A 115 12.34 20.43 -19.68
CA PRO A 115 12.01 20.02 -21.04
C PRO A 115 11.16 21.10 -21.76
N THR A 116 11.84 22.06 -22.37
CA THR A 116 11.23 23.25 -23.02
C THR A 116 10.98 23.08 -24.52
N GLY A 117 10.99 21.84 -25.04
CA GLY A 117 10.74 21.52 -26.45
C GLY A 117 11.99 21.21 -27.28
N ASN A 118 13.18 21.35 -26.71
CA ASN A 118 14.41 20.83 -27.32
C ASN A 118 14.40 19.29 -27.30
N SER A 119 15.00 18.67 -28.31
CA SER A 119 15.18 17.20 -28.33
C SER A 119 16.33 16.73 -27.43
N VAL A 120 17.08 17.64 -26.81
CA VAL A 120 18.23 17.35 -25.94
C VAL A 120 18.15 18.20 -24.67
N GLY A 121 18.21 17.55 -23.51
CA GLY A 121 18.27 18.16 -22.18
C GLY A 121 19.67 18.01 -21.56
N SER A 122 20.03 18.93 -20.66
CA SER A 122 21.30 18.88 -19.91
C SER A 122 21.03 18.57 -18.44
N VAL A 123 21.80 17.65 -17.86
CA VAL A 123 21.78 17.30 -16.44
C VAL A 123 23.21 17.36 -15.92
N ASN A 124 23.53 18.35 -15.10
CA ASN A 124 24.90 18.51 -14.58
C ASN A 124 24.91 18.15 -13.10
N ILE A 125 25.62 17.09 -12.74
CA ILE A 125 25.67 16.54 -11.38
C ILE A 125 27.05 16.80 -10.78
N GLY A 126 27.08 17.46 -9.63
CA GLY A 126 28.29 17.69 -8.87
C GLY A 126 28.86 16.43 -8.23
N THR A 127 30.19 16.32 -8.20
CA THR A 127 30.89 15.15 -7.63
C THR A 127 31.63 15.45 -6.33
N GLY A 128 31.45 16.64 -5.75
CA GLY A 128 32.12 17.05 -4.52
C GLY A 128 31.75 16.13 -3.35
N GLY A 129 32.76 15.51 -2.74
CA GLY A 129 32.55 14.55 -1.64
C GLY A 129 32.11 13.15 -2.09
N ALA A 130 32.14 12.88 -3.40
CA ALA A 130 31.69 11.62 -4.00
C ALA A 130 32.84 10.81 -4.64
N ASP A 131 34.08 11.01 -4.18
CA ASP A 131 35.30 10.46 -4.80
C ASP A 131 35.61 9.00 -4.39
N GLY A 132 34.90 8.47 -3.39
CA GLY A 132 35.08 7.10 -2.86
C GLY A 132 33.95 6.13 -3.25
N LYS A 133 33.96 4.94 -2.64
CA LYS A 133 32.86 3.98 -2.78
C LYS A 133 31.57 4.61 -2.27
N LEU A 134 30.57 4.72 -3.14
CA LEU A 134 29.29 5.34 -2.81
C LEU A 134 28.29 4.28 -2.34
N GLU A 135 27.86 4.40 -1.09
CA GLU A 135 26.67 3.73 -0.58
C GLU A 135 25.41 4.46 -1.06
N HIS A 136 24.24 3.83 -0.90
CA HIS A 136 22.96 4.51 -1.08
C HIS A 136 22.69 5.53 0.05
N GLY A 137 21.93 6.56 -0.30
CA GLY A 137 21.49 7.62 0.61
C GLY A 137 22.57 8.68 0.90
N THR A 138 23.41 8.96 -0.10
CA THR A 138 24.45 9.99 -0.05
C THR A 138 23.95 11.33 -0.59
N GLN A 139 24.70 12.41 -0.36
CA GLN A 139 24.42 13.70 -1.00
C GLN A 139 24.43 13.60 -2.53
N PHE A 140 25.27 12.72 -3.09
CA PHE A 140 25.32 12.48 -4.53
C PHE A 140 24.00 11.89 -5.06
N ASP A 141 23.38 10.96 -4.32
CA ASP A 141 22.07 10.40 -4.68
C ASP A 141 20.98 11.47 -4.70
N LEU A 142 20.92 12.30 -3.65
CA LEU A 142 19.95 13.40 -3.58
C LEU A 142 20.09 14.34 -4.78
N VAL A 143 21.32 14.75 -5.12
CA VAL A 143 21.56 15.63 -6.29
C VAL A 143 21.18 14.92 -7.58
N ALA A 144 21.53 13.64 -7.76
CA ALA A 144 21.19 12.90 -8.96
C ALA A 144 19.67 12.79 -9.17
N VAL A 145 18.91 12.42 -8.13
CA VAL A 145 17.44 12.36 -8.18
C VAL A 145 16.85 13.74 -8.46
N HIS A 146 17.35 14.79 -7.79
CA HIS A 146 16.90 16.18 -7.96
C HIS A 146 17.07 16.70 -9.39
N GLU A 147 18.28 16.59 -9.95
CA GLU A 147 18.57 17.10 -11.29
C GLU A 147 17.83 16.31 -12.38
N LEU A 148 17.64 15.00 -12.17
CA LEU A 148 16.80 14.21 -13.05
C LEU A 148 15.32 14.60 -12.94
N GLY A 149 14.83 14.98 -11.76
CA GLY A 149 13.49 15.55 -11.59
C GLY A 149 13.28 16.81 -12.44
N HIS A 150 14.24 17.73 -12.44
CA HIS A 150 14.24 18.88 -13.36
C HIS A 150 14.23 18.46 -14.83
N ALA A 151 15.06 17.49 -15.21
CA ALA A 151 15.09 16.97 -16.58
C ALA A 151 13.74 16.37 -17.02
N LEU A 152 12.95 15.86 -16.07
CA LEU A 152 11.60 15.35 -16.28
C LEU A 152 10.51 16.43 -16.20
N GLY A 153 10.84 17.66 -15.81
CA GLY A 153 9.91 18.79 -15.80
C GLY A 153 9.39 19.21 -14.44
N LEU A 154 9.94 18.65 -13.36
CA LEU A 154 9.61 19.05 -12.00
C LEU A 154 10.39 20.32 -11.65
N GLU A 155 9.71 21.27 -11.03
CA GLU A 155 10.31 22.53 -10.57
C GLU A 155 10.49 22.51 -9.05
N HIS A 156 11.29 23.43 -8.51
CA HIS A 156 11.37 23.60 -7.06
C HIS A 156 10.00 23.95 -6.46
N PRO A 157 9.71 23.49 -5.23
CA PRO A 157 8.52 23.87 -4.48
C PRO A 157 8.56 25.31 -3.97
N HIS A 158 9.74 25.93 -3.96
CA HIS A 158 9.96 27.32 -3.54
C HIS A 158 10.33 28.23 -4.73
N GLY A 159 10.43 29.54 -4.46
CA GLY A 159 10.81 30.55 -5.44
C GLY A 159 9.63 31.14 -6.22
N ALA A 160 8.84 30.30 -6.89
CA ALA A 160 7.64 30.72 -7.63
C ALA A 160 6.36 30.15 -7.01
N GLY A 161 5.41 31.02 -6.67
CA GLY A 161 4.16 30.67 -5.99
C GLY A 161 4.26 30.70 -4.45
N PRO A 162 3.17 30.36 -3.74
CA PRO A 162 3.13 30.42 -2.28
C PRO A 162 4.01 29.31 -1.66
N SER A 163 4.63 29.62 -0.53
CA SER A 163 5.30 28.60 0.29
C SER A 163 4.25 27.77 1.02
N TYR A 164 4.48 26.46 1.08
CA TYR A 164 3.61 25.51 1.77
C TYR A 164 4.40 24.66 2.77
N GLN A 165 3.71 24.07 3.75
CA GLN A 165 4.35 23.41 4.90
C GLN A 165 5.21 22.20 4.50
N GLU A 166 4.77 21.48 3.47
CA GLU A 166 5.37 20.26 2.96
C GLU A 166 6.52 20.50 1.98
N ASP A 167 7.00 21.74 1.83
CA ASP A 167 8.27 22.06 1.16
C ASP A 167 9.45 21.55 2.03
N SER A 168 9.73 20.26 1.93
CA SER A 168 10.93 19.63 2.50
C SER A 168 11.33 18.35 1.76
N THR A 169 12.57 17.92 1.94
CA THR A 169 13.07 16.64 1.37
C THR A 169 12.36 15.40 1.91
N ALA A 170 11.47 15.55 2.90
CA ALA A 170 10.64 14.44 3.34
C ALA A 170 9.50 14.12 2.35
N TYR A 171 9.07 15.14 1.59
CA TYR A 171 7.98 15.00 0.62
C TYR A 171 8.48 15.06 -0.82
N THR A 172 9.55 15.83 -1.10
CA THR A 172 10.06 16.02 -2.47
C THR A 172 11.56 16.22 -2.50
N ALA A 173 12.24 15.49 -3.38
CA ALA A 173 13.64 15.70 -3.72
C ALA A 173 13.91 17.11 -4.26
N MET A 174 12.89 17.79 -4.78
CA MET A 174 13.00 19.12 -5.35
C MET A 174 13.14 20.23 -4.29
N SER A 175 12.95 19.92 -3.00
CA SER A 175 13.12 20.92 -1.93
C SER A 175 14.59 21.17 -1.59
N TYR A 176 14.89 22.41 -1.20
CA TYR A 176 16.18 22.78 -0.57
C TYR A 176 16.14 22.70 0.95
N ARG A 177 14.96 22.51 1.54
CA ARG A 177 14.77 22.40 2.98
C ARG A 177 14.90 20.93 3.36
N ASN A 178 15.84 20.61 4.25
CA ASN A 178 15.93 19.24 4.78
C ASN A 178 14.60 18.85 5.45
N ALA A 179 14.32 17.55 5.47
CA ALA A 179 13.18 16.95 6.15
C ALA A 179 13.00 17.58 7.54
N SER A 180 11.80 18.13 7.80
CA SER A 180 11.54 19.09 8.87
C SER A 180 10.62 18.56 9.97
N PHE A 181 10.43 17.24 10.06
CA PHE A 181 9.55 16.61 11.05
C PHE A 181 10.14 16.55 12.48
N GLY A 182 11.33 17.10 12.70
CA GLY A 182 12.00 17.12 14.01
C GLY A 182 13.50 17.38 13.90
N ASP A 183 14.24 17.15 14.98
CA ASP A 183 15.71 17.22 15.00
C ASP A 183 16.29 16.00 14.29
N HIS A 184 16.95 16.21 13.14
CA HIS A 184 17.67 15.18 12.37
C HIS A 184 16.87 13.90 12.03
N PRO A 185 15.69 14.01 11.36
CA PRO A 185 14.79 12.86 11.15
C PRO A 185 15.43 11.68 10.41
N TYR A 186 16.45 11.95 9.58
CA TYR A 186 17.14 10.96 8.76
C TYR A 186 18.54 10.57 9.25
N ASN A 187 18.93 11.02 10.45
CA ASN A 187 20.20 10.69 11.10
C ASN A 187 21.42 10.81 10.13
N GLY A 188 21.44 11.88 9.32
CA GLY A 188 22.49 12.20 8.36
C GLY A 188 22.41 11.54 6.98
N LYS A 189 21.54 10.54 6.76
CA LYS A 189 21.29 9.96 5.43
C LYS A 189 20.43 10.89 4.57
N LYS A 190 20.53 10.72 3.26
CA LYS A 190 19.77 11.46 2.24
C LYS A 190 18.83 10.51 1.50
N ILE A 191 17.77 11.06 0.91
CA ILE A 191 16.91 10.32 -0.01
C ILE A 191 17.71 9.88 -1.24
N ALA A 192 17.37 8.73 -1.80
CA ALA A 192 18.01 8.18 -3.00
C ALA A 192 17.03 7.82 -4.13
N ALA A 193 15.75 8.13 -3.93
CA ALA A 193 14.67 7.88 -4.87
C ALA A 193 13.62 9.00 -4.77
N PRO A 194 12.71 9.13 -5.77
CA PRO A 194 11.57 10.04 -5.70
C PRO A 194 10.71 9.81 -4.45
N MET A 195 10.32 10.91 -3.79
CA MET A 195 9.45 10.91 -2.60
C MET A 195 7.98 11.14 -3.00
N LEU A 196 7.08 11.20 -2.00
CA LEU A 196 5.63 11.24 -2.19
C LEU A 196 5.15 12.27 -3.24
N HIS A 197 5.61 13.52 -3.15
CA HIS A 197 5.19 14.58 -4.07
C HIS A 197 5.90 14.50 -5.42
N ASP A 198 7.11 13.94 -5.46
CA ASP A 198 7.84 13.71 -6.71
C ASP A 198 7.11 12.69 -7.59
N ILE A 199 6.65 11.59 -6.98
CA ILE A 199 5.91 10.53 -7.66
C ILE A 199 4.59 11.06 -8.21
N ALA A 200 3.78 11.74 -7.39
CA ALA A 200 2.53 12.34 -7.85
C ALA A 200 2.76 13.39 -8.96
N ALA A 201 3.82 14.20 -8.86
CA ALA A 201 4.17 15.21 -9.86
C ALA A 201 4.57 14.59 -11.20
N VAL A 202 5.47 13.61 -11.20
CA VAL A 202 5.96 12.99 -12.44
C VAL A 202 4.85 12.17 -13.12
N GLN A 203 4.02 11.48 -12.35
CA GLN A 203 2.87 10.74 -12.87
C GLN A 203 1.80 11.66 -13.48
N ARG A 204 1.65 12.88 -12.98
CA ARG A 204 0.81 13.89 -13.62
C ARG A 204 1.29 14.29 -15.02
N LEU A 205 2.61 14.21 -15.29
CA LEU A 205 3.18 14.56 -16.58
C LEU A 205 3.15 13.38 -17.58
N TYR A 206 3.46 12.18 -17.11
CA TYR A 206 3.74 11.02 -17.96
C TYR A 206 2.86 9.79 -17.70
N GLY A 207 2.04 9.80 -16.66
CA GLY A 207 1.27 8.63 -16.22
C GLY A 207 2.06 7.70 -15.29
N ALA A 208 1.32 6.95 -14.48
CA ALA A 208 1.87 5.96 -13.56
C ALA A 208 2.35 4.70 -14.31
N ASN A 209 3.52 4.20 -13.94
CA ASN A 209 3.99 2.91 -14.42
C ASN A 209 3.34 1.79 -13.63
N THR A 210 2.33 1.18 -14.25
CA THR A 210 1.56 0.09 -13.65
C THR A 210 2.21 -1.27 -13.79
N ASP A 211 3.37 -1.40 -14.46
CA ASP A 211 4.13 -2.65 -14.64
C ASP A 211 5.14 -2.93 -13.51
N THR A 212 5.43 -1.93 -12.68
CA THR A 212 6.41 -2.03 -11.61
C THR A 212 5.85 -2.79 -10.43
N ARG A 213 6.44 -3.95 -10.10
CA ARG A 213 6.07 -4.76 -8.94
C ARG A 213 4.56 -5.03 -8.95
N LYS A 214 4.13 -5.95 -9.82
CA LYS A 214 2.72 -6.37 -9.96
C LYS A 214 2.40 -7.62 -9.12
N THR A 215 3.39 -8.14 -8.43
CA THR A 215 3.35 -9.39 -7.68
C THR A 215 3.77 -9.11 -6.25
N ASN A 216 3.57 -10.08 -5.36
CA ASN A 216 3.85 -9.91 -3.94
C ASN A 216 5.27 -9.39 -3.66
N THR A 217 5.33 -8.22 -3.06
CA THR A 217 6.58 -7.52 -2.79
C THR A 217 6.81 -7.35 -1.30
N ILE A 218 8.02 -7.68 -0.85
CA ILE A 218 8.48 -7.38 0.51
C ILE A 218 9.41 -6.17 0.43
N TYR A 219 9.12 -5.16 1.25
CA TYR A 219 9.94 -3.96 1.46
C TYR A 219 10.55 -4.01 2.86
N GLY A 220 11.78 -3.55 3.01
CA GLY A 220 12.51 -3.60 4.28
C GLY A 220 13.41 -4.83 4.40
N PHE A 221 13.35 -5.52 5.55
CA PHE A 221 14.03 -6.80 5.73
C PHE A 221 13.42 -7.84 4.79
N ASN A 222 14.20 -8.85 4.39
CA ASN A 222 13.75 -9.90 3.47
C ASN A 222 13.22 -9.38 2.11
N SER A 223 13.62 -8.16 1.73
CA SER A 223 13.14 -7.49 0.52
C SER A 223 13.45 -8.29 -0.75
N ASN A 224 12.45 -8.38 -1.63
CA ASN A 224 12.57 -8.99 -2.96
C ASN A 224 12.52 -7.94 -4.09
N THR A 225 12.55 -6.65 -3.76
CA THR A 225 12.44 -5.53 -4.71
C THR A 225 13.60 -5.44 -5.70
N GLY A 226 14.76 -5.99 -5.34
CA GLY A 226 16.01 -5.78 -6.08
C GLY A 226 16.52 -4.33 -6.04
N ARG A 227 15.96 -3.48 -5.16
CA ARG A 227 16.35 -2.07 -4.98
C ARG A 227 17.05 -1.90 -3.64
N ASP A 228 18.14 -1.16 -3.65
CA ASP A 228 18.96 -0.86 -2.49
C ASP A 228 18.24 0.03 -1.47
N PHE A 229 17.52 1.06 -1.92
CA PHE A 229 16.80 1.96 -1.02
C PHE A 229 15.54 1.36 -0.37
N TYR A 230 15.06 0.21 -0.86
CA TYR A 230 13.97 -0.55 -0.23
C TYR A 230 14.45 -1.72 0.62
N SER A 231 15.73 -2.10 0.56
CA SER A 231 16.24 -3.29 1.25
C SER A 231 16.94 -2.95 2.57
N LEU A 232 16.71 -3.77 3.59
CA LEU A 232 17.40 -3.71 4.88
C LEU A 232 18.10 -5.05 5.14
N GLU A 233 19.38 -4.97 5.49
CA GLU A 233 20.25 -6.10 5.81
C GLU A 233 20.55 -6.17 7.31
N SER A 234 20.43 -5.05 8.04
CA SER A 234 20.76 -4.99 9.45
C SER A 234 19.95 -3.95 10.25
N ALA A 235 19.89 -4.14 11.57
CA ALA A 235 19.28 -3.18 12.50
C ALA A 235 19.96 -1.80 12.57
N LYS A 236 21.10 -1.61 11.87
CA LYS A 236 21.81 -0.32 11.77
C LYS A 236 21.40 0.48 10.53
N ASP A 237 20.66 -0.14 9.63
CA ASP A 237 20.27 0.47 8.37
C ASP A 237 19.24 1.57 8.63
N LYS A 238 19.20 2.54 7.73
CA LYS A 238 18.43 3.78 7.88
C LYS A 238 17.47 3.89 6.68
N PRO A 239 16.28 3.27 6.76
CA PRO A 239 15.33 3.27 5.65
C PRO A 239 14.86 4.69 5.36
N ILE A 240 14.96 5.12 4.11
CA ILE A 240 14.34 6.37 3.64
C ILE A 240 13.78 6.12 2.25
N PHE A 241 12.47 5.95 2.15
CA PHE A 241 11.83 5.67 0.87
C PHE A 241 10.33 5.99 0.88
N ASN A 242 9.78 6.13 -0.33
CA ASN A 242 8.35 6.12 -0.59
C ASN A 242 8.01 4.90 -1.44
N VAL A 243 7.02 4.10 -1.03
CA VAL A 243 6.63 2.87 -1.73
C VAL A 243 5.84 3.25 -2.98
N TRP A 244 6.31 2.77 -4.13
CA TRP A 244 5.51 2.68 -5.35
C TRP A 244 5.35 1.22 -5.72
N ASP A 245 4.11 0.76 -5.77
CA ASP A 245 3.75 -0.61 -6.11
C ASP A 245 2.50 -0.56 -7.01
N SER A 246 2.31 -1.55 -7.88
CA SER A 246 1.18 -1.59 -8.81
C SER A 246 0.26 -2.79 -8.63
N GLY A 247 0.57 -3.68 -7.69
CA GLY A 247 -0.31 -4.76 -7.27
C GLY A 247 0.45 -5.96 -6.73
N GLY A 248 -0.33 -6.93 -6.24
CA GLY A 248 0.21 -8.04 -5.46
C GLY A 248 -0.33 -7.95 -4.04
N ILE A 249 0.21 -8.80 -3.16
CA ILE A 249 0.00 -8.74 -1.72
C ILE A 249 1.34 -8.40 -1.10
N ASP A 250 1.46 -7.16 -0.62
CA ASP A 250 2.74 -6.56 -0.28
C ASP A 250 2.95 -6.47 1.22
N THR A 251 4.21 -6.45 1.64
CA THR A 251 4.59 -6.45 3.06
C THR A 251 5.64 -5.38 3.34
N LEU A 252 5.38 -4.54 4.35
CA LEU A 252 6.44 -3.79 5.04
C LEU A 252 7.03 -4.66 6.16
N ASP A 253 8.24 -5.17 5.97
CA ASP A 253 8.95 -5.99 6.95
C ASP A 253 10.04 -5.17 7.66
N PHE A 254 9.77 -4.83 8.92
CA PHE A 254 10.68 -4.10 9.80
C PHE A 254 11.14 -4.93 11.01
N SER A 255 11.09 -6.27 10.87
CA SER A 255 11.35 -7.25 11.93
C SER A 255 12.73 -7.20 12.56
N GLY A 256 13.74 -6.67 11.86
CA GLY A 256 15.10 -6.58 12.38
C GLY A 256 15.34 -5.42 13.35
N PHE A 257 14.38 -4.51 13.55
CA PHE A 257 14.54 -3.36 14.45
C PHE A 257 14.14 -3.68 15.90
N ARG A 258 14.66 -2.87 16.83
CA ARG A 258 14.42 -2.99 18.28
C ARG A 258 13.81 -1.74 18.92
N GLN A 259 13.86 -0.64 18.19
CA GLN A 259 13.24 0.62 18.55
C GLN A 259 11.73 0.48 18.35
N ASN A 260 10.95 1.20 19.16
CA ASN A 260 9.52 1.35 18.92
C ASN A 260 9.30 2.01 17.56
N GLN A 261 8.37 1.46 16.80
CA GLN A 261 8.04 1.87 15.44
C GLN A 261 6.59 2.30 15.36
N LYS A 262 6.29 3.16 14.39
CA LYS A 262 4.93 3.45 13.96
C LYS A 262 4.83 3.12 12.49
N ILE A 263 4.12 2.05 12.15
CA ILE A 263 3.95 1.55 10.79
C ILE A 263 2.51 1.82 10.37
N ASN A 264 2.33 2.58 9.30
CA ASN A 264 1.02 2.95 8.78
C ASN A 264 0.89 2.51 7.32
N LEU A 265 -0.09 1.63 7.05
CA LEU A 265 -0.36 1.06 5.74
C LEU A 265 -1.30 1.90 4.87
N ASN A 266 -1.82 3.03 5.39
CA ASN A 266 -2.65 3.92 4.60
C ASN A 266 -1.85 4.61 3.49
N THR A 267 -2.46 4.76 2.32
CA THR A 267 -1.88 5.53 1.21
C THR A 267 -1.62 6.98 1.64
N GLU A 268 -0.56 7.60 1.09
CA GLU A 268 -0.13 8.98 1.40
C GLU A 268 0.24 9.21 2.88
N SER A 269 0.40 8.14 3.66
CA SER A 269 0.80 8.20 5.07
C SER A 269 2.31 8.03 5.26
N PHE A 270 2.77 8.38 6.46
CA PHE A 270 4.16 8.24 6.89
C PHE A 270 4.28 7.30 8.08
N SER A 271 5.42 6.63 8.14
CA SER A 271 5.83 5.70 9.19
C SER A 271 7.15 6.12 9.83
N ASP A 272 7.29 5.84 11.13
CA ASP A 272 8.49 6.02 11.95
C ASP A 272 9.17 4.65 12.08
N VAL A 273 10.31 4.46 11.41
CA VAL A 273 10.92 3.13 11.25
C VAL A 273 12.40 3.17 11.63
N GLY A 274 12.86 2.19 12.41
CA GLY A 274 14.28 2.05 12.77
C GLY A 274 14.82 3.17 13.68
N GLY A 275 13.97 3.77 14.51
CA GLY A 275 14.32 4.91 15.37
C GLY A 275 14.46 6.24 14.63
N MET A 276 13.90 6.32 13.43
CA MET A 276 13.76 7.54 12.62
C MET A 276 12.29 7.93 12.53
N ASN A 277 12.04 9.19 12.13
CA ASN A 277 10.68 9.75 12.07
C ASN A 277 10.29 10.08 10.64
N ASN A 278 9.07 9.69 10.23
CA ASN A 278 8.46 9.94 8.93
C ASN A 278 9.42 9.68 7.76
N ASN A 279 10.11 8.55 7.83
CA ASN A 279 11.17 8.15 6.90
C ASN A 279 10.71 7.13 5.87
N VAL A 280 9.61 6.42 6.14
CA VAL A 280 8.93 5.56 5.18
C VAL A 280 7.56 6.13 4.86
N SER A 281 7.17 6.13 3.59
CA SER A 281 5.85 6.59 3.14
C SER A 281 5.29 5.68 2.05
N ILE A 282 3.99 5.75 1.80
CA ILE A 282 3.29 5.02 0.74
C ILE A 282 2.75 6.01 -0.28
N ALA A 283 3.07 5.82 -1.57
CA ALA A 283 2.61 6.72 -2.62
C ALA A 283 1.08 6.72 -2.76
N LYS A 284 0.56 7.82 -3.30
CA LYS A 284 -0.85 7.92 -3.66
C LYS A 284 -1.28 6.79 -4.60
N GLY A 285 -2.38 6.13 -4.27
CA GLY A 285 -2.98 5.07 -5.08
C GLY A 285 -2.28 3.71 -4.99
N VAL A 286 -1.37 3.56 -4.01
CA VAL A 286 -0.74 2.28 -3.66
C VAL A 286 -1.44 1.71 -2.43
N THR A 287 -1.73 0.41 -2.48
CA THR A 287 -2.19 -0.38 -1.35
C THR A 287 -1.04 -1.28 -0.89
N VAL A 288 -0.84 -1.39 0.42
CA VAL A 288 0.08 -2.37 1.01
C VAL A 288 -0.71 -3.14 2.06
N GLU A 289 -0.72 -4.46 1.97
CA GLU A 289 -1.64 -5.30 2.74
C GLU A 289 -1.07 -5.71 4.11
N ASN A 290 0.25 -5.84 4.25
CA ASN A 290 0.84 -6.47 5.42
C ASN A 290 1.93 -5.62 6.08
N ALA A 291 2.07 -5.78 7.39
CA ALA A 291 3.14 -5.17 8.18
C ALA A 291 3.71 -6.16 9.20
N VAL A 292 5.03 -6.12 9.36
CA VAL A 292 5.76 -6.83 10.40
C VAL A 292 6.59 -5.83 11.19
N GLY A 293 6.24 -5.64 12.47
CA GLY A 293 7.01 -4.89 13.44
C GLY A 293 8.23 -5.66 13.94
N GLY A 294 8.96 -5.06 14.87
CA GLY A 294 10.25 -5.49 15.39
C GLY A 294 10.16 -6.09 16.79
N SER A 295 11.13 -5.75 17.64
CA SER A 295 11.17 -6.19 19.05
C SER A 295 10.93 -5.07 20.06
N GLY A 296 10.45 -3.90 19.62
CA GLY A 296 10.07 -2.77 20.47
C GLY A 296 8.56 -2.75 20.67
N ASP A 297 8.05 -1.78 21.45
CA ASP A 297 6.60 -1.60 21.58
C ASP A 297 6.10 -0.82 20.36
N ASP A 298 5.64 -1.53 19.34
CA ASP A 298 5.33 -1.00 18.02
C ASP A 298 3.84 -0.63 17.89
N THR A 299 3.55 0.32 17.02
CA THR A 299 2.18 0.67 16.60
C THR A 299 2.02 0.33 15.12
N LEU A 300 1.13 -0.62 14.81
CA LEU A 300 0.81 -1.01 13.44
C LEU A 300 -0.63 -0.58 13.13
N ILE A 301 -0.79 0.20 12.06
CA ILE A 301 -2.06 0.72 11.59
C ILE A 301 -2.29 0.19 10.17
N GLY A 302 -3.32 -0.62 10.01
CA GLY A 302 -3.80 -1.11 8.73
C GLY A 302 -4.51 -0.05 7.89
N ASN A 303 -5.27 -0.48 6.89
CA ASN A 303 -5.99 0.36 5.94
C ASN A 303 -7.36 -0.24 5.63
N GLU A 304 -7.98 0.13 4.52
CA GLU A 304 -9.36 -0.28 4.22
C GLU A 304 -9.49 -1.71 3.65
N VAL A 305 -8.36 -2.36 3.30
CA VAL A 305 -8.34 -3.75 2.80
C VAL A 305 -7.96 -4.71 3.92
N GLY A 306 -8.24 -6.00 3.76
CA GLY A 306 -7.86 -6.98 4.78
C GLY A 306 -6.34 -7.05 4.96
N ASN A 307 -5.88 -6.76 6.17
CA ASN A 307 -4.47 -6.69 6.50
C ASN A 307 -3.97 -7.90 7.30
N ARG A 308 -2.68 -8.19 7.19
CA ARG A 308 -1.98 -9.09 8.12
C ARG A 308 -0.96 -8.30 8.91
N LEU A 309 -1.20 -8.20 10.21
CA LEU A 309 -0.39 -7.39 11.12
C LEU A 309 0.30 -8.30 12.13
N LYS A 310 1.62 -8.26 12.15
CA LYS A 310 2.46 -8.95 13.14
C LYS A 310 3.24 -7.90 13.91
N GLY A 311 2.88 -7.66 15.16
CA GLY A 311 3.58 -6.71 16.03
C GLY A 311 5.05 -7.11 16.23
N GLY A 312 5.28 -8.38 16.53
CA GLY A 312 6.60 -8.90 16.85
C GLY A 312 6.69 -9.13 18.35
N ASN A 313 7.86 -8.91 18.96
CA ASN A 313 7.95 -8.92 20.42
C ASN A 313 7.71 -7.50 20.93
N GLY A 314 7.03 -7.35 22.06
CA GLY A 314 6.79 -6.03 22.64
C GLY A 314 5.44 -6.01 23.31
N ALA A 315 5.02 -4.85 23.81
CA ALA A 315 3.61 -4.58 24.04
C ALA A 315 3.08 -3.75 22.87
N ASP A 316 2.64 -4.41 21.80
CA ASP A 316 2.30 -3.74 20.56
C ASP A 316 0.86 -3.22 20.55
N THR A 317 0.63 -2.18 19.75
CA THR A 317 -0.69 -1.60 19.50
C THR A 317 -1.05 -1.84 18.04
N LEU A 318 -2.13 -2.58 17.81
CA LEU A 318 -2.54 -3.04 16.48
C LEU A 318 -3.92 -2.47 16.15
N GLU A 319 -4.05 -1.82 15.01
CA GLU A 319 -5.31 -1.31 14.46
C GLU A 319 -5.48 -1.91 13.06
N GLY A 320 -6.53 -2.70 12.85
CA GLY A 320 -6.78 -3.38 11.58
C GLY A 320 -7.30 -2.41 10.51
N GLY A 321 -8.21 -1.52 10.89
CA GLY A 321 -8.88 -0.59 9.99
C GLY A 321 -10.15 -1.20 9.40
N GLY A 322 -10.25 -1.14 8.06
CA GLY A 322 -11.33 -1.76 7.31
C GLY A 322 -10.99 -3.21 6.93
N GLY A 323 -11.80 -3.82 6.06
CA GLY A 323 -11.48 -5.15 5.56
C GLY A 323 -11.70 -6.28 6.58
N ALA A 324 -10.97 -7.38 6.40
CA ALA A 324 -11.00 -8.53 7.28
C ALA A 324 -9.57 -8.90 7.67
N ASP A 325 -9.21 -8.60 8.92
CA ASP A 325 -7.82 -8.55 9.33
C ASP A 325 -7.37 -9.81 10.06
N VAL A 326 -6.06 -10.06 10.00
CA VAL A 326 -5.41 -11.13 10.75
C VAL A 326 -4.28 -10.55 11.60
N PHE A 327 -4.45 -10.60 12.92
CA PHE A 327 -3.44 -10.26 13.90
C PHE A 327 -2.61 -11.50 14.22
N VAL A 328 -1.35 -11.54 13.78
CA VAL A 328 -0.52 -12.74 13.71
C VAL A 328 0.45 -12.83 14.89
N PHE A 329 0.44 -13.97 15.59
CA PHE A 329 1.37 -14.29 16.66
C PHE A 329 2.10 -15.60 16.36
N GLU A 330 3.43 -15.57 16.44
CA GLU A 330 4.32 -16.72 16.14
C GLU A 330 5.09 -17.22 17.37
N GLY A 331 5.17 -16.41 18.43
CA GLY A 331 5.91 -16.72 19.64
C GLY A 331 5.22 -16.24 20.91
N VAL A 332 5.53 -16.89 22.04
CA VAL A 332 4.98 -16.50 23.35
C VAL A 332 5.45 -15.09 23.75
N ALA A 333 6.69 -14.74 23.37
CA ALA A 333 7.27 -13.43 23.60
C ALA A 333 6.60 -12.31 22.79
N ASP A 334 5.75 -12.67 21.82
CA ASP A 334 5.05 -11.70 21.01
C ASP A 334 4.00 -10.95 21.83
N SER A 335 3.40 -11.59 22.84
CA SER A 335 2.36 -10.95 23.67
C SER A 335 2.22 -11.64 25.02
N THR A 336 3.09 -11.28 25.98
CA THR A 336 3.09 -11.89 27.32
C THR A 336 2.00 -11.28 28.21
N PRO A 337 1.59 -11.95 29.31
CA PRO A 337 0.64 -11.35 30.27
C PRO A 337 1.11 -10.04 30.91
N GLU A 338 2.42 -9.86 31.05
CA GLU A 338 3.02 -8.63 31.61
C GLU A 338 3.08 -7.49 30.58
N SER A 339 3.21 -7.85 29.30
CA SER A 339 3.29 -6.94 28.16
C SER A 339 2.38 -7.42 27.03
N PRO A 340 1.04 -7.37 27.22
CA PRO A 340 0.12 -7.90 26.22
C PRO A 340 -0.13 -6.87 25.12
N ASP A 341 -0.16 -7.35 23.89
CA ASP A 341 -0.62 -6.60 22.73
C ASP A 341 -2.07 -6.16 22.87
N GLN A 342 -2.37 -5.03 22.25
CA GLN A 342 -3.69 -4.41 22.25
C GLN A 342 -4.18 -4.22 20.82
N ILE A 343 -5.25 -4.93 20.46
CA ILE A 343 -5.99 -4.73 19.22
C ILE A 343 -7.06 -3.65 19.46
N LEU A 344 -7.03 -2.54 18.74
CA LEU A 344 -7.82 -1.35 19.06
C LEU A 344 -9.23 -1.32 18.46
N ASP A 345 -9.52 -2.18 17.50
CA ASP A 345 -10.73 -2.11 16.67
C ASP A 345 -11.31 -3.49 16.27
N PHE A 346 -10.97 -4.54 17.02
CA PHE A 346 -11.32 -5.93 16.70
C PHE A 346 -12.83 -6.16 16.45
N VAL A 347 -13.18 -6.64 15.27
CA VAL A 347 -14.54 -6.98 14.84
C VAL A 347 -14.72 -8.50 14.75
N SER A 348 -15.30 -9.08 15.81
CA SER A 348 -15.65 -10.51 15.84
C SER A 348 -16.49 -10.95 14.64
N GLY A 349 -16.18 -12.14 14.10
CA GLY A 349 -16.81 -12.69 12.90
C GLY A 349 -16.19 -12.21 11.59
N THR A 350 -15.47 -11.09 11.61
CA THR A 350 -14.72 -10.55 10.47
C THR A 350 -13.23 -10.84 10.68
N ASP A 351 -12.65 -10.30 11.74
CA ASP A 351 -11.23 -10.38 12.02
C ASP A 351 -10.83 -11.71 12.65
N LYS A 352 -9.54 -12.00 12.61
CA LYS A 352 -8.94 -13.21 13.13
C LYS A 352 -7.69 -12.93 13.97
N ILE A 353 -7.51 -13.74 15.00
CA ILE A 353 -6.27 -13.85 15.76
C ILE A 353 -5.54 -15.11 15.26
N GLY A 354 -4.46 -14.91 14.54
CA GLY A 354 -3.60 -15.95 13.99
C GLY A 354 -2.70 -16.56 15.05
N LEU A 355 -2.96 -17.82 15.43
CA LEU A 355 -2.24 -18.54 16.49
C LEU A 355 -1.53 -19.79 15.97
N TYR A 356 -1.68 -20.12 14.68
CA TYR A 356 -1.16 -21.37 14.13
C TYR A 356 0.35 -21.55 14.39
N GLU A 357 1.16 -20.54 14.05
CA GLU A 357 2.62 -20.60 14.22
C GLU A 357 3.02 -20.60 15.70
N LEU A 358 2.34 -19.81 16.54
CA LEU A 358 2.50 -19.83 18.00
C LEU A 358 2.33 -21.25 18.57
N LEU A 359 1.22 -21.91 18.21
CA LEU A 359 0.91 -23.25 18.69
C LEU A 359 1.89 -24.30 18.15
N ASN A 360 2.24 -24.19 16.87
CA ASN A 360 3.20 -25.09 16.23
C ASN A 360 4.59 -25.00 16.88
N ARG A 361 5.09 -23.77 17.13
CA ARG A 361 6.37 -23.52 17.82
C ARG A 361 6.37 -24.02 19.26
N ALA A 362 5.22 -23.96 19.93
CA ALA A 362 5.03 -24.52 21.28
C ALA A 362 4.73 -26.03 21.30
N ALA A 363 4.71 -26.70 20.13
CA ALA A 363 4.32 -28.11 19.97
C ALA A 363 2.92 -28.45 20.52
N LEU A 364 2.00 -27.48 20.53
CA LEU A 364 0.61 -27.65 20.93
C LEU A 364 -0.25 -28.02 19.72
N LYS A 365 -0.89 -29.19 19.76
CA LYS A 365 -1.75 -29.68 18.67
C LYS A 365 -3.19 -29.15 18.72
N HIS A 366 -3.60 -28.70 19.91
CA HIS A 366 -4.98 -28.33 20.18
C HIS A 366 -5.00 -27.11 21.11
N LEU A 367 -5.97 -26.24 20.86
CA LEU A 367 -6.36 -25.17 21.75
C LEU A 367 -7.71 -25.55 22.37
N TYR A 368 -7.82 -25.46 23.69
CA TYR A 368 -9.02 -25.82 24.43
C TYR A 368 -9.62 -24.59 25.07
N VAL A 369 -10.71 -24.08 24.50
CA VAL A 369 -11.43 -22.96 25.11
C VAL A 369 -12.17 -23.46 26.36
N VAL A 370 -11.84 -22.87 27.51
CA VAL A 370 -12.34 -23.25 28.83
C VAL A 370 -12.76 -22.01 29.63
N ASP A 371 -13.66 -22.18 30.61
CA ASP A 371 -14.10 -21.08 31.47
C ASP A 371 -13.01 -20.61 32.45
N SER A 372 -12.08 -21.51 32.81
CA SER A 372 -10.93 -21.25 33.67
C SER A 372 -9.81 -22.25 33.41
N PHE A 373 -8.55 -21.86 33.60
CA PHE A 373 -7.39 -22.74 33.42
C PHE A 373 -7.47 -24.00 34.30
N THR A 374 -7.26 -25.16 33.67
CA THR A 374 -7.30 -26.48 34.32
C THR A 374 -5.91 -27.00 34.69
N GLY A 375 -4.85 -26.29 34.29
CA GLY A 375 -3.47 -26.78 34.35
C GLY A 375 -3.10 -27.69 33.18
N ARG A 376 -3.80 -27.56 32.05
CA ARG A 376 -3.50 -28.27 30.80
C ARG A 376 -2.91 -27.29 29.80
N ALA A 377 -1.80 -27.67 29.19
CA ALA A 377 -1.18 -26.90 28.11
C ALA A 377 -2.14 -26.77 26.92
N GLY A 378 -2.31 -25.55 26.42
CA GLY A 378 -3.27 -25.20 25.39
C GLY A 378 -4.66 -24.83 25.92
N ASP A 379 -4.87 -24.73 27.23
CA ASP A 379 -6.09 -24.12 27.76
C ASP A 379 -6.12 -22.62 27.38
N ALA A 380 -7.25 -22.16 26.84
CA ALA A 380 -7.49 -20.79 26.44
C ALA A 380 -8.73 -20.25 27.14
N VAL A 381 -8.61 -19.07 27.75
CA VAL A 381 -9.70 -18.37 28.42
C VAL A 381 -10.00 -17.10 27.64
N LEU A 382 -11.26 -16.94 27.24
CA LEU A 382 -11.80 -15.74 26.62
C LEU A 382 -12.58 -14.95 27.67
N SER A 383 -12.31 -13.65 27.82
CA SER A 383 -13.05 -12.77 28.71
C SER A 383 -13.52 -11.52 27.97
N TYR A 384 -14.61 -10.91 28.44
CA TYR A 384 -15.15 -9.68 27.87
C TYR A 384 -15.80 -8.81 28.94
N ASN A 385 -15.45 -7.53 28.98
CA ASN A 385 -16.05 -6.53 29.82
C ASN A 385 -16.96 -5.60 29.00
N GLU A 386 -18.27 -5.81 29.12
CA GLU A 386 -19.32 -5.03 28.45
C GLU A 386 -19.23 -3.52 28.74
N SER A 387 -18.74 -3.13 29.93
CA SER A 387 -18.70 -1.71 30.32
C SER A 387 -17.56 -0.91 29.67
N THR A 388 -16.44 -1.58 29.40
CA THR A 388 -15.26 -0.97 28.76
C THR A 388 -15.08 -1.39 27.30
N ALA A 389 -15.95 -2.29 26.83
CA ALA A 389 -15.86 -2.98 25.54
C ALA A 389 -14.51 -3.68 25.33
N GLU A 390 -13.90 -4.20 26.40
CA GLU A 390 -12.59 -4.84 26.34
C GLU A 390 -12.71 -6.36 26.37
N GLY A 391 -12.17 -7.02 25.35
CA GLY A 391 -11.99 -8.46 25.28
C GLY A 391 -10.57 -8.88 25.60
N SER A 392 -10.39 -10.12 26.06
CA SER A 392 -9.06 -10.72 26.21
C SER A 392 -9.06 -12.19 25.81
N LEU A 393 -7.98 -12.61 25.17
CA LEU A 393 -7.60 -14.01 25.00
C LEU A 393 -6.38 -14.27 25.89
N SER A 394 -6.45 -15.28 26.76
CA SER A 394 -5.30 -15.72 27.57
C SER A 394 -5.08 -17.22 27.39
N ILE A 395 -3.84 -17.66 27.17
CA ILE A 395 -3.50 -19.05 26.88
C ILE A 395 -2.44 -19.55 27.87
N ASP A 396 -2.70 -20.66 28.54
CA ASP A 396 -1.73 -21.44 29.31
C ASP A 396 -0.95 -22.33 28.34
N MET A 397 0.25 -21.91 27.97
CA MET A 397 1.06 -22.58 26.95
C MET A 397 1.82 -23.78 27.54
N THR A 398 2.06 -23.77 28.85
CA THR A 398 2.95 -24.71 29.55
C THR A 398 2.21 -25.76 30.38
N GLY A 399 0.91 -25.56 30.66
CA GLY A 399 0.08 -26.44 31.49
C GLY A 399 0.32 -26.24 32.99
N ASN A 400 0.65 -25.02 33.41
CA ASN A 400 0.93 -24.72 34.81
C ASN A 400 -0.28 -24.08 35.54
N GLY A 401 -1.39 -23.87 34.83
CA GLY A 401 -2.62 -23.25 35.33
C GLY A 401 -2.59 -21.71 35.31
N LYS A 402 -1.63 -21.10 34.62
CA LYS A 402 -1.46 -19.65 34.48
C LYS A 402 -1.30 -19.29 33.00
N PRO A 403 -1.69 -18.07 32.60
CA PRO A 403 -1.46 -17.63 31.23
C PRO A 403 0.04 -17.43 31.00
N ASP A 404 0.54 -17.92 29.87
CA ASP A 404 1.89 -17.61 29.36
C ASP A 404 1.82 -16.63 28.18
N PHE A 405 0.66 -16.54 27.53
CA PHE A 405 0.37 -15.65 26.40
C PHE A 405 -0.97 -14.93 26.65
N GLN A 406 -1.05 -13.64 26.31
CA GLN A 406 -2.28 -12.87 26.47
C GLN A 406 -2.38 -11.78 25.42
N VAL A 407 -3.53 -11.66 24.76
CA VAL A 407 -3.88 -10.56 23.85
C VAL A 407 -5.09 -9.83 24.39
N LYS A 408 -5.08 -8.50 24.31
CA LYS A 408 -6.22 -7.65 24.62
C LYS A 408 -6.82 -7.08 23.34
N SER A 409 -8.10 -6.79 23.40
CA SER A 409 -8.85 -6.22 22.28
C SER A 409 -9.87 -5.20 22.77
N LYS A 410 -10.12 -4.16 21.98
CA LYS A 410 -11.40 -3.47 21.97
C LYS A 410 -12.32 -4.24 21.05
N GLY A 411 -13.46 -4.66 21.57
CA GLY A 411 -14.31 -5.66 20.93
C GLY A 411 -14.22 -7.01 21.63
N LYS A 412 -15.23 -7.85 21.40
CA LYS A 412 -15.31 -9.18 21.99
C LYS A 412 -14.57 -10.17 21.10
N ILE A 413 -13.79 -11.07 21.68
CA ILE A 413 -13.18 -12.18 20.93
C ILE A 413 -14.09 -13.40 21.08
N HIS A 414 -14.50 -13.99 19.95
CA HIS A 414 -15.20 -15.26 19.93
C HIS A 414 -14.24 -16.39 19.54
N TYR A 415 -14.50 -17.63 19.99
CA TYR A 415 -13.60 -18.74 19.69
C TYR A 415 -13.46 -19.04 18.18
N MET A 416 -14.47 -18.67 17.39
CA MET A 416 -14.43 -18.75 15.91
C MET A 416 -13.55 -17.69 15.25
N ASP A 417 -13.02 -16.75 16.03
CA ASP A 417 -12.05 -15.77 15.56
C ASP A 417 -10.61 -16.24 15.74
N LEU A 418 -10.40 -17.37 16.43
CA LEU A 418 -9.08 -17.95 16.65
C LEU A 418 -8.70 -18.82 15.44
N LEU A 419 -7.68 -18.38 14.71
CA LEU A 419 -7.17 -19.08 13.54
C LEU A 419 -5.99 -19.97 13.96
N VAL A 420 -6.30 -21.26 14.15
CA VAL A 420 -5.37 -22.29 14.67
C VAL A 420 -4.95 -23.31 13.60
N THR A 421 -5.26 -23.04 12.34
CA THR A 421 -4.89 -23.85 11.18
C THR A 421 -3.93 -23.06 10.28
N PRO A 422 -3.05 -23.73 9.53
CA PRO A 422 -2.19 -23.03 8.59
C PRO A 422 -3.07 -22.31 7.57
N GLU A 423 -2.72 -21.08 7.29
CA GLU A 423 -3.26 -20.42 6.11
C GLU A 423 -2.55 -20.95 4.85
N PRO A 424 -3.21 -20.92 3.67
CA PRO A 424 -2.55 -21.21 2.43
C PRO A 424 -1.33 -20.31 2.27
N THR A 425 -0.14 -20.89 2.16
CA THR A 425 1.07 -20.11 1.85
C THR A 425 0.92 -19.53 0.45
N ILE A 426 0.89 -18.21 0.33
CA ILE A 426 0.90 -17.55 -0.98
C ILE A 426 2.32 -17.67 -1.53
N PRO A 427 2.52 -18.28 -2.72
CA PRO A 427 3.86 -18.46 -3.27
C PRO A 427 4.54 -17.09 -3.47
N ILE A 428 5.68 -16.88 -2.82
CA ILE A 428 6.57 -15.76 -3.14
C ILE A 428 7.27 -16.14 -4.45
N GLU A 429 7.04 -15.39 -5.52
CA GLU A 429 7.80 -15.60 -6.74
C GLU A 429 9.29 -15.29 -6.49
N PRO A 430 10.21 -16.15 -6.95
CA PRO A 430 11.63 -15.90 -6.79
C PRO A 430 12.03 -14.62 -7.54
N THR A 431 12.99 -13.89 -6.97
CA THR A 431 13.59 -12.68 -7.56
C THR A 431 13.87 -12.89 -9.06
N PRO A 432 13.47 -11.96 -9.96
CA PRO A 432 13.79 -12.09 -11.37
C PRO A 432 15.30 -12.17 -11.53
N THR A 433 15.77 -13.35 -11.90
CA THR A 433 17.18 -13.57 -12.18
C THR A 433 17.50 -12.80 -13.45
N SER A 434 18.45 -11.86 -13.39
CA SER A 434 18.98 -11.15 -14.55
C SER A 434 19.51 -12.15 -15.58
N THR A 435 18.65 -12.56 -16.50
CA THR A 435 19.00 -13.39 -17.64
C THR A 435 19.00 -12.51 -18.88
N LYS A 436 20.17 -12.40 -19.51
CA LYS A 436 20.34 -11.86 -20.87
C LYS A 436 19.48 -12.72 -21.82
N GLY A 437 18.32 -12.21 -22.23
CA GLY A 437 17.46 -12.84 -23.22
C GLY A 437 16.97 -11.81 -24.23
N THR A 438 17.36 -11.99 -25.48
CA THR A 438 16.93 -11.23 -26.66
C THR A 438 15.42 -11.38 -26.87
N PRO A 439 14.62 -10.30 -27.01
CA PRO A 439 13.19 -10.42 -27.28
C PRO A 439 12.93 -10.58 -28.79
N THR A 440 12.19 -11.62 -29.14
CA THR A 440 11.56 -11.76 -30.46
C THR A 440 10.09 -11.39 -30.30
N ALA A 441 9.64 -10.43 -31.11
CA ALA A 441 8.30 -9.84 -31.06
C ALA A 441 7.21 -10.81 -31.54
N THR A 442 6.00 -10.67 -30.98
CA THR A 442 4.74 -10.63 -31.75
C THR A 442 3.65 -10.00 -30.88
N ASP A 443 3.09 -8.92 -31.41
CA ASP A 443 1.97 -8.13 -30.89
C ASP A 443 0.64 -8.90 -31.05
N PRO A 444 -0.34 -8.67 -30.16
CA PRO A 444 -1.63 -8.24 -30.68
C PRO A 444 -2.21 -7.03 -29.91
N THR A 445 -2.62 -6.06 -30.70
CA THR A 445 -3.26 -4.79 -30.34
C THR A 445 -4.58 -4.98 -29.54
N PRO A 446 -4.83 -4.22 -28.47
CA PRO A 446 -6.17 -4.02 -27.90
C PRO A 446 -6.74 -2.60 -28.13
N PRO A 447 -8.08 -2.44 -28.15
CA PRO A 447 -8.73 -1.17 -28.43
C PRO A 447 -8.95 -0.29 -27.18
N SER A 448 -8.99 1.02 -27.45
CA SER A 448 -9.29 2.19 -26.61
C SER A 448 -10.39 2.04 -25.53
N THR A 449 -10.14 2.58 -24.33
CA THR A 449 -11.14 2.83 -23.27
C THR A 449 -11.17 4.29 -22.80
N SER A 450 -12.39 4.82 -22.66
CA SER A 450 -12.72 6.06 -21.95
C SER A 450 -13.30 5.72 -20.59
N ASP A 451 -12.78 6.33 -19.51
CA ASP A 451 -13.25 6.12 -18.14
C ASP A 451 -14.38 7.07 -17.77
N THR A 452 -15.60 6.53 -17.69
CA THR A 452 -16.77 7.13 -17.00
C THR A 452 -17.83 6.04 -16.76
N PRO A 453 -18.51 6.02 -15.60
CA PRO A 453 -19.66 5.13 -15.36
C PRO A 453 -20.77 5.40 -16.39
N ARG A 454 -21.30 4.35 -17.01
CA ARG A 454 -22.36 4.47 -18.01
C ARG A 454 -23.70 4.15 -17.38
N THR A 455 -24.70 5.00 -17.61
CA THR A 455 -26.10 4.62 -17.41
C THR A 455 -26.55 3.82 -18.62
N LYS A 456 -26.92 2.55 -18.43
CA LYS A 456 -27.50 1.73 -19.51
C LYS A 456 -28.95 2.20 -19.77
N ARG A 457 -29.12 3.20 -20.65
CA ARG A 457 -30.45 3.60 -21.18
C ARG A 457 -30.70 2.98 -22.56
N GLU A 458 -31.62 2.02 -22.52
CA GLU A 458 -32.64 1.63 -23.53
C GLU A 458 -32.30 0.78 -24.78
N GLY A 459 -33.28 -0.10 -25.04
CA GLY A 459 -33.61 -0.81 -26.27
C GLY A 459 -34.94 -1.56 -26.05
N ASP A 460 -36.03 -1.08 -26.65
CA ASP A 460 -37.42 -1.49 -26.45
C ASP A 460 -37.67 -3.02 -26.50
N THR A 461 -38.13 -3.58 -25.38
CA THR A 461 -39.33 -4.43 -25.39
C THR A 461 -40.29 -3.85 -24.34
N LYS A 462 -41.10 -2.87 -24.77
CA LYS A 462 -42.27 -2.44 -24.01
C LYS A 462 -43.27 -3.59 -23.94
N ASP A 463 -43.43 -4.15 -22.75
CA ASP A 463 -44.78 -4.43 -22.27
C ASP A 463 -44.85 -3.98 -20.81
N ALA A 464 -45.67 -2.97 -20.52
CA ALA A 464 -45.73 -2.28 -19.22
C ALA A 464 -46.33 -3.14 -18.08
N ARG A 465 -46.36 -4.46 -18.26
CA ARG A 465 -46.84 -5.47 -17.31
C ARG A 465 -45.77 -6.48 -16.89
N ASP A 466 -44.69 -6.63 -17.67
CA ASP A 466 -43.56 -7.52 -17.38
C ASP A 466 -42.31 -6.63 -17.19
N GLY A 467 -41.53 -6.84 -16.13
CA GLY A 467 -40.38 -5.97 -15.84
C GLY A 467 -39.25 -6.05 -16.87
N LYS A 468 -38.24 -5.20 -16.70
CA LYS A 468 -37.10 -5.05 -17.62
C LYS A 468 -36.05 -6.13 -17.41
N THR A 469 -35.53 -6.71 -18.48
CA THR A 469 -34.36 -7.60 -18.41
C THR A 469 -33.09 -6.86 -18.84
N HIS A 470 -32.12 -6.76 -17.94
CA HIS A 470 -30.79 -6.22 -18.17
C HIS A 470 -29.84 -7.36 -18.52
N THR A 471 -29.61 -7.60 -19.81
CA THR A 471 -28.77 -8.70 -20.29
C THR A 471 -27.30 -8.28 -20.45
N TYR A 472 -26.39 -9.15 -20.04
CA TYR A 472 -24.95 -9.07 -20.28
C TYR A 472 -24.44 -10.42 -20.78
N ASN A 473 -23.76 -10.42 -21.93
CA ASN A 473 -23.28 -11.64 -22.58
C ASN A 473 -21.77 -11.88 -22.37
N SER A 474 -21.08 -10.95 -21.70
CA SER A 474 -19.65 -11.00 -21.36
C SER A 474 -19.34 -10.10 -20.15
N ALA A 475 -18.38 -10.50 -19.32
CA ALA A 475 -17.85 -9.71 -18.21
C ALA A 475 -17.23 -8.37 -18.65
N SER A 476 -16.73 -8.30 -19.89
CA SER A 476 -16.20 -7.06 -20.46
C SER A 476 -17.24 -5.96 -20.65
N GLU A 477 -18.54 -6.30 -20.67
CA GLU A 477 -19.63 -5.34 -20.79
C GLU A 477 -19.87 -4.55 -19.50
N SER A 478 -19.52 -5.11 -18.32
CA SER A 478 -19.64 -4.45 -17.02
C SER A 478 -18.72 -5.11 -15.98
N ASN A 479 -17.65 -4.45 -15.57
CA ASN A 479 -16.61 -4.96 -14.65
C ASN A 479 -16.06 -3.86 -13.72
N CYS A 480 -15.09 -4.22 -12.87
CA CYS A 480 -14.48 -3.32 -11.88
C CYS A 480 -13.86 -2.03 -12.47
N ARG A 481 -13.42 -2.04 -13.74
CA ARG A 481 -12.88 -0.85 -14.42
C ARG A 481 -13.98 -0.02 -15.08
N LYS A 482 -15.06 -0.67 -15.49
CA LYS A 482 -16.20 -0.04 -16.18
C LYS A 482 -17.48 -0.81 -15.88
N PHE A 483 -18.23 -0.38 -14.88
CA PHE A 483 -19.48 -1.01 -14.47
C PHE A 483 -20.70 -0.15 -14.81
N ASP A 484 -21.82 -0.83 -15.05
CA ASP A 484 -23.13 -0.21 -15.28
C ASP A 484 -23.90 -0.06 -13.95
N THR A 485 -24.64 1.05 -13.86
CA THR A 485 -25.60 1.32 -12.79
C THR A 485 -27.03 1.13 -13.29
N LEU A 486 -27.82 0.32 -12.58
CA LEU A 486 -29.24 0.06 -12.85
C LEU A 486 -30.13 0.97 -12.00
N ASP A 487 -30.26 2.25 -12.37
CA ASP A 487 -30.89 3.29 -11.53
C ASP A 487 -32.38 3.07 -11.21
N ASP A 488 -33.12 2.38 -12.08
CA ASP A 488 -34.57 2.17 -11.96
C ASP A 488 -34.99 0.70 -11.79
N PHE A 489 -34.07 -0.17 -11.35
CA PHE A 489 -34.33 -1.59 -11.15
C PHE A 489 -35.45 -1.87 -10.13
N ILE A 490 -36.41 -2.73 -10.49
CA ILE A 490 -37.54 -3.12 -9.65
C ILE A 490 -37.45 -4.62 -9.33
N SER A 491 -36.92 -4.97 -8.16
CA SER A 491 -36.87 -6.36 -7.66
C SER A 491 -38.22 -7.07 -7.77
N GLY A 492 -38.20 -8.32 -8.21
CA GLY A 492 -39.39 -9.14 -8.45
C GLY A 492 -40.11 -8.87 -9.77
N LYS A 493 -39.77 -7.80 -10.49
CA LYS A 493 -40.26 -7.51 -11.85
C LYS A 493 -39.13 -7.55 -12.87
N ASP A 494 -38.07 -6.80 -12.59
CA ASP A 494 -36.90 -6.69 -13.45
C ASP A 494 -35.95 -7.87 -13.22
N LYS A 495 -35.14 -8.18 -14.24
CA LYS A 495 -34.19 -9.29 -14.25
C LYS A 495 -32.80 -8.82 -14.65
N LEU A 496 -31.78 -9.33 -13.97
CA LEU A 496 -30.38 -9.24 -14.39
C LEU A 496 -30.01 -10.57 -15.08
N ASP A 497 -29.90 -10.55 -16.40
CA ASP A 497 -29.61 -11.77 -17.16
C ASP A 497 -28.13 -11.86 -17.52
N ILE A 498 -27.43 -12.68 -16.75
CA ILE A 498 -26.02 -13.03 -16.94
C ILE A 498 -25.86 -14.52 -17.30
N SER A 499 -26.93 -15.18 -17.71
CA SER A 499 -26.94 -16.62 -18.00
C SER A 499 -26.05 -16.99 -19.18
N ASN A 500 -26.04 -16.16 -20.23
CA ASN A 500 -25.15 -16.34 -21.38
C ASN A 500 -23.67 -16.18 -21.02
N MET A 501 -23.37 -15.24 -20.12
CA MET A 501 -22.01 -15.04 -19.60
C MET A 501 -21.55 -16.27 -18.82
N ALA A 502 -22.37 -16.77 -17.89
CA ALA A 502 -22.08 -17.99 -17.15
C ALA A 502 -21.93 -19.22 -18.06
N ALA A 503 -22.80 -19.35 -19.07
CA ALA A 503 -22.74 -20.46 -20.02
C ALA A 503 -21.46 -20.44 -20.87
N LYS A 504 -21.00 -19.26 -21.30
CA LYS A 504 -19.72 -19.11 -22.04
C LYS A 504 -18.51 -19.44 -21.17
N SER A 505 -18.54 -19.07 -19.89
CA SER A 505 -17.49 -19.41 -18.92
C SER A 505 -17.59 -20.85 -18.40
N GLY A 506 -18.64 -21.59 -18.75
CA GLY A 506 -18.83 -22.99 -18.31
C GLY A 506 -19.12 -23.13 -16.81
N VAL A 507 -19.61 -22.08 -16.16
CA VAL A 507 -19.82 -22.03 -14.70
C VAL A 507 -21.29 -22.09 -14.30
N THR A 508 -21.54 -22.53 -13.06
CA THR A 508 -22.88 -22.46 -12.44
C THR A 508 -22.92 -21.33 -11.44
N LEU A 509 -23.79 -20.36 -11.66
CA LEU A 509 -23.93 -19.20 -10.79
C LEU A 509 -24.50 -19.59 -9.42
N THR A 510 -23.72 -19.33 -8.36
CA THR A 510 -24.04 -19.71 -6.97
C THR A 510 -23.86 -18.51 -6.05
N GLN A 511 -24.90 -18.15 -5.29
CA GLN A 511 -24.78 -17.06 -4.33
C GLN A 511 -23.91 -17.44 -3.14
N VAL A 512 -23.00 -16.55 -2.77
CA VAL A 512 -22.11 -16.67 -1.61
C VAL A 512 -22.08 -15.37 -0.80
N GLU A 513 -21.63 -15.46 0.46
CA GLU A 513 -21.38 -14.29 1.32
C GLU A 513 -19.99 -13.69 1.13
N ARG A 514 -19.09 -14.41 0.44
CA ARG A 514 -17.76 -13.98 -0.02
C ARG A 514 -17.24 -14.99 -1.05
N PHE A 515 -16.38 -14.58 -1.99
CA PHE A 515 -15.77 -15.51 -2.93
C PHE A 515 -14.85 -16.49 -2.21
N SER A 516 -15.12 -17.78 -2.38
CA SER A 516 -14.36 -18.90 -1.80
C SER A 516 -13.34 -19.49 -2.79
N GLY A 517 -13.27 -18.96 -4.01
CA GLY A 517 -12.38 -19.43 -5.08
C GLY A 517 -13.03 -20.48 -5.96
N ARG A 518 -14.36 -20.54 -5.99
CA ARG A 518 -15.09 -21.38 -6.95
C ARG A 518 -15.61 -20.50 -8.07
N ALA A 519 -15.22 -20.85 -9.30
CA ALA A 519 -15.72 -20.21 -10.50
C ALA A 519 -17.27 -20.23 -10.57
N GLY A 520 -17.87 -19.08 -10.86
CA GLY A 520 -19.31 -18.86 -10.89
C GLY A 520 -19.92 -18.39 -9.57
N GLU A 521 -19.12 -17.89 -8.63
CA GLU A 521 -19.65 -17.35 -7.37
C GLU A 521 -20.23 -15.95 -7.57
N VAL A 522 -21.41 -15.71 -6.97
CA VAL A 522 -22.14 -14.43 -7.07
C VAL A 522 -22.27 -13.82 -5.68
N TYR A 523 -21.74 -12.62 -5.52
CA TYR A 523 -21.82 -11.86 -4.29
C TYR A 523 -22.81 -10.70 -4.46
N ILE A 524 -23.82 -10.65 -3.58
CA ILE A 524 -24.84 -9.60 -3.60
C ILE A 524 -24.86 -8.93 -2.22
N ARG A 525 -24.50 -7.65 -2.16
CA ARG A 525 -24.47 -6.89 -0.90
C ARG A 525 -24.91 -5.45 -1.10
N LYS A 526 -25.57 -4.89 -0.08
CA LYS A 526 -25.73 -3.45 0.06
C LYS A 526 -24.43 -2.85 0.62
N SER A 527 -23.78 -1.98 -0.13
CA SER A 527 -22.65 -1.20 0.36
C SER A 527 -23.15 -0.11 1.30
N TYR A 528 -22.42 0.09 2.40
CA TYR A 528 -22.70 1.13 3.39
C TYR A 528 -22.07 2.47 3.01
N GLU A 529 -21.13 2.48 2.07
CA GLU A 529 -20.42 3.68 1.60
C GLU A 529 -21.25 4.50 0.60
N ASP A 530 -21.96 3.83 -0.31
CA ASP A 530 -22.71 4.48 -1.39
C ASP A 530 -24.22 4.20 -1.36
N ASP A 531 -24.70 3.44 -0.37
CA ASP A 531 -26.08 3.01 -0.19
C ASP A 531 -26.65 2.18 -1.37
N ARG A 532 -25.78 1.58 -2.20
CA ARG A 532 -26.18 0.80 -3.39
C ARG A 532 -26.07 -0.70 -3.16
N TYR A 533 -26.91 -1.44 -3.89
CA TYR A 533 -26.82 -2.89 -4.00
C TYR A 533 -25.86 -3.24 -5.13
N TRP A 534 -24.78 -3.93 -4.77
CA TRP A 534 -23.78 -4.43 -5.69
C TRP A 534 -24.00 -5.90 -5.99
N VAL A 535 -23.81 -6.27 -7.25
CA VAL A 535 -23.74 -7.66 -7.72
C VAL A 535 -22.38 -7.86 -8.36
N ALA A 536 -21.53 -8.63 -7.69
CA ALA A 536 -20.21 -9.03 -8.16
C ALA A 536 -20.24 -10.52 -8.53
N VAL A 537 -19.55 -10.90 -9.60
CA VAL A 537 -19.42 -12.30 -10.02
C VAL A 537 -17.96 -12.61 -10.28
N ASP A 538 -17.48 -13.68 -9.65
CA ASP A 538 -16.22 -14.37 -9.93
C ASP A 538 -16.55 -15.50 -10.91
N LEU A 539 -16.07 -15.41 -12.16
CA LEU A 539 -16.34 -16.37 -13.23
C LEU A 539 -15.22 -17.40 -13.42
N ASP A 540 -14.00 -17.15 -12.92
CA ASP A 540 -12.86 -18.04 -13.15
C ASP A 540 -12.29 -18.70 -11.89
N GLY A 541 -12.76 -18.28 -10.71
CA GLY A 541 -12.41 -18.82 -9.40
C GLY A 541 -11.17 -18.16 -8.79
N ASP A 542 -10.71 -17.03 -9.32
CA ASP A 542 -9.55 -16.30 -8.81
C ASP A 542 -9.84 -15.43 -7.58
N GLN A 543 -11.10 -15.44 -7.10
CA GLN A 543 -11.60 -14.63 -5.99
C GLN A 543 -11.67 -13.13 -6.27
N TYR A 544 -11.50 -12.70 -7.52
CA TYR A 544 -11.74 -11.34 -7.97
C TYR A 544 -13.08 -11.23 -8.69
N THR A 545 -13.52 -9.98 -8.86
CA THR A 545 -14.76 -9.69 -9.56
C THR A 545 -14.50 -9.52 -11.04
N ASP A 546 -14.93 -10.50 -11.82
CA ASP A 546 -14.95 -10.40 -13.29
C ASP A 546 -16.06 -9.49 -13.79
N PHE A 547 -17.25 -9.63 -13.22
CA PHE A 547 -18.44 -8.88 -13.62
C PHE A 547 -19.02 -8.13 -12.43
N LEU A 548 -19.32 -6.84 -12.62
CA LEU A 548 -19.79 -5.95 -11.57
C LEU A 548 -20.90 -5.05 -12.08
N VAL A 549 -22.00 -4.97 -11.35
CA VAL A 549 -23.06 -3.96 -11.53
C VAL A 549 -23.54 -3.45 -10.17
N ASN A 550 -24.13 -2.25 -10.15
CA ASN A 550 -24.81 -1.76 -8.96
C ASN A 550 -26.21 -1.20 -9.25
N SER A 551 -26.99 -1.01 -8.19
CA SER A 551 -28.28 -0.34 -8.26
C SER A 551 -28.58 0.41 -6.95
N PRO A 552 -29.16 1.63 -7.01
CA PRO A 552 -29.72 2.27 -5.82
C PRO A 552 -31.01 1.58 -5.34
N LYS A 553 -31.51 0.57 -6.07
CA LYS A 553 -32.67 -0.25 -5.71
C LYS A 553 -32.22 -1.66 -5.36
N VAL A 554 -33.01 -2.33 -4.53
CA VAL A 554 -32.71 -3.71 -4.10
C VAL A 554 -32.58 -4.61 -5.32
N ILE A 555 -31.50 -5.39 -5.38
CA ILE A 555 -31.38 -6.54 -6.27
C ILE A 555 -31.36 -7.79 -5.39
N ARG A 556 -32.22 -8.77 -5.66
CA ARG A 556 -32.24 -10.06 -4.96
C ARG A 556 -31.69 -11.14 -5.85
N ALA A 557 -31.21 -12.20 -5.22
CA ALA A 557 -30.85 -13.46 -5.84
C ALA A 557 -31.89 -13.97 -6.87
N GLY A 558 -33.18 -13.91 -6.53
CA GLY A 558 -34.27 -14.32 -7.42
C GLY A 558 -34.49 -13.43 -8.65
N ASP A 559 -33.79 -12.29 -8.72
CA ASP A 559 -33.83 -11.39 -9.86
C ASP A 559 -32.72 -11.68 -10.87
N ILE A 560 -31.76 -12.56 -10.56
CA ILE A 560 -30.64 -12.93 -11.44
C ILE A 560 -30.99 -14.19 -12.25
N VAL A 561 -30.98 -14.09 -13.57
CA VAL A 561 -31.26 -15.22 -14.48
C VAL A 561 -30.00 -16.08 -14.61
N GLY A 562 -30.18 -17.40 -14.53
CA GLY A 562 -29.09 -18.38 -14.57
C GLY A 562 -28.53 -18.75 -13.19
N MET A 563 -28.98 -18.10 -12.11
CA MET A 563 -28.54 -18.40 -10.75
C MET A 563 -29.29 -19.58 -10.14
N LYS A 564 -28.56 -20.55 -9.57
CA LYS A 564 -29.18 -21.60 -8.74
C LYS A 564 -29.48 -21.02 -7.36
N LEU A 565 -30.75 -20.83 -7.06
CA LEU A 565 -31.19 -20.40 -5.73
C LEU A 565 -30.89 -21.51 -4.72
N ASN A 566 -29.93 -21.26 -3.82
CA ASN A 566 -29.66 -22.15 -2.71
C ASN A 566 -30.80 -22.05 -1.68
N SER A 567 -31.69 -23.04 -1.69
CA SER A 567 -32.85 -23.11 -0.79
C SER A 567 -32.48 -23.26 0.71
N ALA A 568 -31.22 -23.54 1.06
CA ALA A 568 -30.71 -23.49 2.43
C ALA A 568 -30.34 -22.05 2.86
N TYR A 569 -29.84 -21.23 1.94
CA TYR A 569 -29.48 -19.82 2.17
C TYR A 569 -30.72 -18.94 2.37
N TYR A 570 -31.81 -19.20 1.66
CA TYR A 570 -33.08 -18.48 1.89
C TYR A 570 -33.75 -18.83 3.23
N ARG A 571 -33.52 -20.05 3.75
CA ARG A 571 -34.05 -20.46 5.06
C ARG A 571 -33.31 -19.82 6.24
N SER A 572 -32.01 -19.54 6.11
CA SER A 572 -31.24 -18.82 7.14
C SER A 572 -31.58 -17.33 7.21
N LEU A 573 -32.09 -16.75 6.10
CA LEU A 573 -32.58 -15.37 6.06
C LEU A 573 -34.03 -15.22 6.57
N SER A 574 -34.91 -16.20 6.32
CA SER A 574 -36.28 -16.17 6.86
C SER A 574 -36.39 -16.44 8.36
N SER A 575 -35.33 -16.94 9.01
CA SER A 575 -35.26 -17.10 10.47
C SER A 575 -34.70 -15.87 11.19
N ARG A 576 -34.42 -14.77 10.47
CA ARG A 576 -33.91 -13.50 11.00
C ARG A 576 -34.90 -12.32 10.84
N THR A 577 -36.19 -12.61 10.64
CA THR A 577 -37.28 -11.61 10.73
C THR A 577 -38.24 -11.94 11.85
#